data_AF-A0A920HTS3-F1
#
_entry.id   AF-A0A920HTS3-F1
#
_cell.length_a   1.000
_cell.length_b   1.000
_cell.length_c   1.000
_cell.angle_alpha   90.00
_cell.angle_beta   90.00
_cell.angle_gamma   90.00
#
_symmetry.space_group_name_H-M   'P 1'
#
loop_
_entity.id
_entity.type
_entity.pdbx_description
1 polymer ?
#
loop_
_entity_poly.entity_id
_entity_poly.type
_entity_poly.pdbx_seq_one_letter_code
_entity_poly.pdbx_strand_id
1 'polypeptide(L)'
;MDENNQKLLKLRQKIDIIDTKLIELIEDRSNLAKEIIKAKSGEDIFKPEREEALIKDIIKQSNSSNPEFIERVWRLLISENLFLQGGLRISVGSSMDAYKSACWHFGRSAKILIEKTTKKLLKNYC
;
A
#
# COMPACT_ATOMS: atom_id res chain seq x y z
N MET A 1 43.71 5.78 4.90
CA MET A 1 42.42 5.23 4.43
C MET A 1 42.37 5.41 2.92
N ASP A 2 42.09 4.34 2.18
CA ASP A 2 41.94 4.35 0.72
C ASP A 2 40.87 5.37 0.29
N GLU A 3 41.14 6.15 -0.76
CA GLU A 3 40.25 7.17 -1.34
C GLU A 3 38.90 6.56 -1.75
N ASN A 4 38.92 5.33 -2.26
CA ASN A 4 37.70 4.60 -2.60
C ASN A 4 36.83 4.29 -1.37
N ASN A 5 37.45 3.97 -0.24
CA ASN A 5 36.73 3.73 1.02
C ASN A 5 36.12 5.02 1.56
N GLN A 6 36.79 6.16 1.42
CA GLN A 6 36.22 7.45 1.82
C GLN A 6 35.04 7.85 0.93
N LYS A 7 35.14 7.63 -0.39
CA LYS A 7 34.03 7.89 -1.32
C LYS A 7 32.82 7.01 -1.02
N LEU A 8 33.04 5.71 -0.78
CA LEU A 8 32.00 4.77 -0.40
C LEU A 8 31.28 5.18 0.89
N LEU A 9 32.03 5.55 1.92
CA LEU A 9 31.48 5.97 3.20
C LEU A 9 30.61 7.22 3.06
N LYS A 10 31.06 8.22 2.29
CA LYS A 10 30.26 9.42 1.98
C LYS A 10 28.98 9.10 1.22
N LEU A 11 29.00 8.14 0.30
CA LEU A 11 27.80 7.71 -0.42
C LEU A 11 26.79 7.02 0.49
N ARG A 12 27.26 6.15 1.39
CA ARG A 12 26.40 5.49 2.39
C ARG A 12 25.75 6.51 3.33
N GLN A 13 26.51 7.47 3.85
CA GLN A 13 25.96 8.54 4.67
C GLN A 13 24.86 9.33 3.96
N LYS A 14 25.00 9.57 2.65
CA LYS A 14 23.93 10.21 1.86
C LYS A 14 22.67 9.35 1.77
N ILE A 15 22.82 8.02 1.65
CA ILE A 15 21.70 7.08 1.69
C ILE A 15 21.04 7.11 3.07
N ASP A 16 21.82 7.04 4.15
CA ASP A 16 21.28 7.06 5.53
C ASP A 16 20.44 8.33 5.80
N ILE A 17 20.88 9.47 5.27
CA ILE A 17 20.12 10.74 5.35
C ILE A 17 18.82 10.65 4.54
N ILE A 18 18.83 10.04 3.36
CA ILE A 18 17.63 9.83 2.56
C ILE A 18 16.67 8.88 3.28
N ASP A 19 17.17 7.78 3.82
CA ASP A 19 16.37 6.77 4.52
C ASP A 19 15.69 7.36 5.75
N THR A 20 16.39 8.22 6.49
CA THR A 20 15.79 8.97 7.62
C THR A 20 14.61 9.82 7.15
N LYS A 21 14.78 10.57 6.06
CA LYS A 21 13.69 11.39 5.48
C LYS A 21 12.54 10.54 4.95
N LEU A 22 12.83 9.38 4.37
CA LEU A 22 11.79 8.47 3.90
C LEU A 22 10.93 7.97 5.04
N ILE A 23 11.54 7.63 6.19
CA ILE A 23 10.81 7.22 7.40
C ILE A 23 9.86 8.33 7.85
N GLU A 24 10.36 9.56 8.01
CA GLU A 24 9.56 10.72 8.43
C GLU A 24 8.38 10.96 7.47
N LEU A 25 8.64 10.98 6.15
CA LEU A 25 7.61 11.19 5.14
C LEU A 25 6.55 10.07 5.11
N ILE A 26 6.96 8.82 5.36
CA ILE A 26 6.04 7.69 5.44
C ILE A 26 5.15 7.84 6.68
N GLU A 27 5.71 8.18 7.83
CA GLU A 27 4.96 8.39 9.07
C GLU A 27 3.95 9.53 8.93
N ASP A 28 4.37 10.67 8.39
CA ASP A 28 3.49 11.82 8.12
C ASP A 28 2.34 11.44 7.19
N ARG A 29 2.64 10.72 6.10
CA ARG A 29 1.62 10.22 5.17
C ARG A 29 0.63 9.28 5.88
N SER A 30 1.12 8.39 6.73
CA SER A 30 0.27 7.47 7.50
C SER A 30 -0.59 8.20 8.53
N ASN A 31 -0.10 9.24 9.18
CA ASN A 31 -0.87 10.07 10.10
C ASN A 31 -1.97 10.85 9.37
N LEU A 32 -1.67 11.46 8.22
CA LEU A 32 -2.69 12.11 7.38
C LEU A 32 -3.77 11.13 6.94
N ALA A 33 -3.41 9.90 6.59
CA ALA A 33 -4.39 8.88 6.22
C ALA A 33 -5.33 8.54 7.39
N LYS A 34 -4.84 8.48 8.64
CA LYS A 34 -5.68 8.29 9.84
C LYS A 34 -6.66 9.44 10.02
N GLU A 35 -6.21 10.69 9.86
CA GLU A 35 -7.07 11.88 9.99
C GLU A 35 -8.16 11.92 8.89
N ILE A 36 -7.83 11.54 7.65
CA ILE A 36 -8.80 11.44 6.56
C ILE A 36 -9.94 10.47 6.91
N ILE A 37 -9.64 9.35 7.59
CA ILE A 37 -10.69 8.41 7.99
C ILE A 37 -11.57 8.97 9.09
N LYS A 38 -10.97 9.60 10.11
CA LYS A 38 -11.75 10.26 11.17
C LYS A 38 -12.74 11.26 10.57
N ALA A 39 -12.30 12.03 9.56
CA ALA A 39 -13.16 12.97 8.85
C ALA A 39 -14.29 12.30 8.06
N LYS A 40 -14.07 11.09 7.53
CA LYS A 40 -15.08 10.33 6.76
C LYS A 40 -16.13 9.63 7.61
N SER A 41 -16.06 9.69 8.94
CA SER A 41 -17.10 9.17 9.86
C SER A 41 -17.56 7.71 9.60
N GLY A 42 -16.67 6.85 9.07
CA GLY A 42 -16.97 5.44 8.80
C GLY A 42 -17.54 5.12 7.41
N GLU A 43 -17.62 6.08 6.49
CA GLU A 43 -17.90 5.80 5.08
C GLU A 43 -16.76 5.00 4.41
N ASP A 44 -17.08 4.34 3.29
CA ASP A 44 -16.22 3.42 2.52
C ASP A 44 -14.73 3.84 2.53
N ILE A 45 -13.97 3.09 3.32
CA ILE A 45 -12.55 3.32 3.60
C ILE A 45 -11.71 3.05 2.35
N PHE A 46 -12.12 2.06 1.55
CA PHE A 46 -11.43 1.61 0.35
C PHE A 46 -12.14 2.09 -0.92
N LYS A 47 -11.44 2.89 -1.74
CA LYS A 47 -11.93 3.39 -3.03
C LYS A 47 -10.90 3.07 -4.13
N PRO A 48 -11.00 1.91 -4.81
CA PRO A 48 -9.98 1.45 -5.75
C PRO A 48 -9.70 2.44 -6.88
N GLU A 49 -10.73 3.15 -7.37
CA GLU A 49 -10.57 4.18 -8.41
C GLU A 49 -9.64 5.32 -7.96
N ARG A 50 -9.71 5.72 -6.68
CA ARG A 50 -8.83 6.76 -6.13
C ARG A 50 -7.38 6.28 -6.08
N GLU A 51 -7.16 5.02 -5.72
CA GLU A 51 -5.81 4.45 -5.67
C GLU A 51 -5.19 4.34 -7.06
N GLU A 52 -5.98 3.91 -8.04
CA GLU A 52 -5.54 3.83 -9.43
C GLU A 52 -5.17 5.21 -9.98
N ALA A 53 -6.01 6.22 -9.76
CA ALA A 53 -5.73 7.60 -10.17
C ALA A 53 -4.45 8.14 -9.51
N LEU A 54 -4.33 7.95 -8.20
CA LEU A 54 -3.14 8.35 -7.44
C LEU A 54 -1.86 7.73 -8.01
N ILE A 55 -1.84 6.40 -8.19
CA ILE A 55 -0.68 5.66 -8.71
C ILE A 55 -0.32 6.15 -10.11
N LYS A 56 -1.31 6.33 -11.00
CA LYS A 56 -1.09 6.85 -12.35
C LYS A 56 -0.41 8.22 -12.31
N ASP A 57 -0.87 9.11 -11.43
CA ASP A 57 -0.33 10.46 -11.34
C ASP A 57 1.07 10.49 -10.74
N ILE A 58 1.38 9.61 -9.78
CA ILE A 58 2.75 9.46 -9.25
C ILE A 58 3.71 8.94 -10.32
N ILE A 59 3.29 7.93 -11.08
CA ILE A 59 4.12 7.36 -12.15
C ILE A 59 4.44 8.44 -13.19
N LYS A 60 3.43 9.23 -13.61
CA LYS A 60 3.61 10.36 -14.54
C LYS A 60 4.59 11.42 -14.01
N GLN A 61 4.60 11.65 -12.71
CA GLN A 61 5.50 12.62 -12.06
C GLN A 61 6.91 12.05 -11.82
N SER A 62 7.06 10.73 -11.82
CA SER A 62 8.35 10.10 -11.59
C SER A 62 9.21 10.12 -12.85
N ASN A 63 10.46 10.54 -12.72
CA ASN A 63 11.49 10.33 -13.74
C ASN A 63 12.18 8.96 -13.60
N SER A 64 11.53 8.01 -12.92
CA SER A 64 12.09 6.69 -12.64
C SER A 64 12.20 5.89 -13.94
N SER A 65 13.33 5.20 -14.13
CA SER A 65 13.49 4.23 -15.22
C SER A 65 12.71 2.92 -14.98
N ASN A 66 12.06 2.78 -13.81
CA ASN A 66 11.28 1.61 -13.42
C ASN A 66 9.92 2.04 -12.81
N PRO A 67 8.91 2.33 -13.65
CA PRO A 67 7.55 2.67 -13.21
C PRO A 67 6.89 1.58 -12.36
N GLU A 68 7.14 0.31 -12.67
CA GLU A 68 6.54 -0.82 -11.95
C GLU A 68 7.04 -0.88 -10.50
N PHE A 69 8.29 -0.48 -10.25
CA PHE A 69 8.82 -0.38 -8.89
C PHE A 69 8.10 0.72 -8.10
N ILE A 70 7.88 1.88 -8.71
CA ILE A 70 7.13 2.99 -8.09
C ILE A 70 5.71 2.55 -7.75
N GLU A 71 5.03 1.88 -8.69
CA GLU A 71 3.70 1.31 -8.42
C GLU A 71 3.72 0.38 -7.21
N ARG A 72 4.66 -0.56 -7.13
CA ARG A 72 4.75 -1.52 -6.02
C ARG A 72 4.96 -0.83 -4.67
N VAL A 73 5.84 0.16 -4.62
CA VAL A 73 6.09 0.94 -3.38
C VAL A 73 4.81 1.63 -2.93
N TRP A 74 4.09 2.29 -3.84
CA TRP A 74 2.87 3.00 -3.47
C TRP A 74 1.72 2.06 -3.10
N ARG A 75 1.56 0.93 -3.78
CA ARG A 75 0.60 -0.10 -3.37
C ARG A 75 0.89 -0.61 -1.97
N LEU A 76 2.16 -0.81 -1.61
CA LEU A 76 2.56 -1.23 -0.27
C LEU A 76 2.21 -0.18 0.78
N LEU A 77 2.51 1.10 0.52
CA LEU A 77 2.19 2.21 1.44
C LEU A 77 0.68 2.44 1.60
N ILE A 78 -0.10 2.19 0.55
CA ILE A 78 -1.58 2.26 0.63
C ILE A 78 -2.10 1.08 1.45
N SER A 79 -1.60 -0.13 1.17
CA SER A 79 -1.96 -1.35 1.89
C SER A 79 -1.69 -1.22 3.39
N GLU A 80 -0.52 -0.75 3.79
CA GLU A 80 -0.19 -0.56 5.22
C GLU A 80 -1.17 0.40 5.90
N ASN A 81 -1.50 1.51 5.25
CA ASN A 81 -2.44 2.48 5.82
C ASN A 81 -3.84 1.88 5.99
N LEU A 82 -4.34 1.12 5.01
CA LEU A 82 -5.63 0.42 5.12
C LEU A 82 -5.62 -0.64 6.24
N PHE A 83 -4.48 -1.33 6.44
CA PHE A 83 -4.33 -2.29 7.54
C PHE A 83 -4.44 -1.63 8.90
N LEU A 84 -3.67 -0.55 9.13
CA LEU A 84 -3.67 0.21 10.38
C LEU A 84 -5.03 0.83 10.72
N GLN A 85 -5.93 0.92 9.74
CA GLN A 85 -7.25 1.52 9.84
C GLN A 85 -8.36 0.49 10.15
N GLY A 86 -8.00 -0.75 10.49
CA GLY A 86 -8.93 -1.82 10.85
C GLY A 86 -8.90 -3.02 9.90
N GLY A 87 -8.12 -2.93 8.81
CA GLY A 87 -7.94 -3.96 7.81
C GLY A 87 -9.20 -4.22 6.98
N LEU A 88 -9.01 -4.65 5.73
CA LEU A 88 -10.11 -5.08 4.88
C LEU A 88 -10.46 -6.54 5.16
N ARG A 89 -11.74 -6.90 5.13
CA ARG A 89 -12.16 -8.30 5.02
C ARG A 89 -12.68 -8.53 3.63
N ILE A 90 -11.93 -9.31 2.86
CA ILE A 90 -12.27 -9.59 1.47
C ILE A 90 -12.65 -11.04 1.37
N SER A 91 -13.86 -11.28 0.91
CA SER A 91 -14.35 -12.63 0.70
C SER A 91 -14.46 -12.86 -0.80
N VAL A 92 -13.71 -13.84 -1.30
CA VAL A 92 -13.74 -14.28 -2.69
C VAL A 92 -14.52 -15.59 -2.78
N GLY A 93 -15.22 -15.79 -3.90
CA GLY A 93 -15.80 -17.10 -4.22
C GLY A 93 -14.71 -18.16 -4.45
N SER A 94 -15.11 -19.35 -4.89
CA SER A 94 -14.19 -20.48 -5.10
C SER A 94 -13.21 -20.34 -6.28
N SER A 95 -13.13 -19.17 -6.93
CA SER A 95 -12.20 -18.92 -8.03
C SER A 95 -10.78 -18.66 -7.51
N MET A 96 -9.83 -19.50 -7.91
CA MET A 96 -8.41 -19.32 -7.57
C MET A 96 -7.84 -18.06 -8.21
N ASP A 97 -8.29 -17.66 -9.40
CA ASP A 97 -7.82 -16.44 -10.05
C ASP A 97 -8.33 -15.20 -9.30
N ALA A 98 -9.58 -15.21 -8.86
CA ALA A 98 -10.11 -14.15 -8.00
C ALA A 98 -9.35 -14.07 -6.66
N TYR A 99 -8.98 -15.22 -6.08
CA TYR A 99 -8.13 -15.26 -4.88
C TYR A 99 -6.73 -14.69 -5.14
N LYS A 100 -6.10 -15.04 -6.26
CA LYS A 100 -4.78 -14.51 -6.64
C LYS A 100 -4.83 -13.01 -6.88
N SER A 101 -5.84 -12.52 -7.59
CA SER A 101 -6.07 -11.08 -7.78
C SER A 101 -6.28 -10.39 -6.43
N ALA A 102 -7.12 -10.94 -5.55
CA ALA A 102 -7.33 -10.38 -4.22
C ALA A 102 -6.02 -10.36 -3.40
N CYS A 103 -5.21 -11.42 -3.46
CA CYS A 103 -3.90 -11.44 -2.80
C CYS A 103 -2.96 -10.38 -3.37
N TRP A 104 -2.94 -10.21 -4.68
CA TRP A 104 -2.10 -9.22 -5.36
C TRP A 104 -2.50 -7.78 -4.98
N HIS A 105 -3.81 -7.52 -4.90
CA HIS A 105 -4.33 -6.19 -4.54
C HIS A 105 -4.29 -5.91 -3.03
N PHE A 106 -4.47 -6.93 -2.18
CA PHE A 106 -4.85 -6.75 -0.78
C PHE A 106 -4.10 -7.61 0.24
N GLY A 107 -3.17 -8.47 -0.19
CA GLY A 107 -2.63 -9.56 0.63
C GLY A 107 -1.96 -9.16 1.95
N ARG A 108 -1.54 -7.89 2.13
CA ARG A 108 -1.05 -7.37 3.43
C ARG A 108 -2.10 -6.54 4.19
N SER A 109 -3.06 -5.95 3.48
CA SER A 109 -4.08 -5.07 4.06
C SER A 109 -5.38 -5.75 4.40
N ALA A 110 -5.58 -6.99 3.95
CA ALA A 110 -6.85 -7.68 4.06
C ALA A 110 -6.72 -9.11 4.57
N LYS A 111 -7.68 -9.50 5.41
CA LYS A 111 -7.98 -10.91 5.62
C LYS A 111 -8.79 -11.42 4.43
N ILE A 112 -8.15 -12.24 3.59
CA ILE A 112 -8.78 -12.84 2.41
C ILE A 112 -9.35 -14.21 2.78
N LEU A 113 -10.64 -14.40 2.55
CA LEU A 113 -11.35 -15.65 2.83
C LEU A 113 -11.88 -16.24 1.51
N ILE A 114 -11.63 -17.53 1.29
CA ILE A 114 -12.25 -18.30 0.21
C ILE A 114 -13.53 -18.92 0.76
N GLU A 115 -14.68 -18.50 0.24
CA GLU A 115 -15.97 -19.08 0.60
C GLU A 115 -16.51 -19.98 -0.50
N LYS A 116 -16.95 -21.17 -0.11
CA LYS A 116 -17.42 -22.21 -1.04
C LYS A 116 -18.85 -21.97 -1.54
N THR A 117 -19.59 -21.01 -0.97
CA THR A 117 -21.02 -20.83 -1.29
C THR A 117 -21.46 -19.36 -1.17
N THR A 118 -22.05 -18.83 -2.24
CA THR A 118 -22.52 -17.44 -2.36
C THR A 118 -23.57 -17.03 -1.33
N LYS A 119 -24.41 -17.97 -0.88
CA LYS A 119 -25.40 -17.75 0.20
C LYS A 119 -24.78 -17.42 1.56
N LYS A 120 -23.57 -17.93 1.83
CA LYS A 120 -22.88 -17.71 3.11
C LYS A 120 -22.14 -16.37 3.13
N LEU A 121 -21.71 -15.92 1.95
CA LEU A 121 -21.11 -14.60 1.73
C LEU A 121 -22.07 -13.46 2.08
N LEU A 122 -23.33 -13.52 1.65
CA LEU A 122 -24.31 -12.45 1.88
C LEU A 122 -24.85 -12.40 3.32
N LYS A 123 -24.86 -13.52 4.06
CA LYS A 123 -25.35 -13.59 5.45
C LYS A 123 -24.45 -12.89 6.48
N ASN A 124 -23.19 -12.61 6.14
CA ASN A 124 -22.24 -11.98 7.05
C ASN A 124 -22.17 -10.45 6.91
N TYR A 125 -22.93 -9.88 5.97
CA TYR A 125 -22.90 -8.45 5.61
C TYR A 125 -24.30 -7.83 5.47
N CYS A 126 -25.38 -8.56 5.80
CA CYS A 126 -26.75 -8.05 5.96
C CYS A 126 -27.25 -8.31 7.38
#